data_AF-A0A518AK09-F1
#
_entry.id   AF-A0A518AK09-F1
#
_cell.length_a   1.000
_cell.length_b   1.000
_cell.length_c   1.000
_cell.angle_alpha   90.00
_cell.angle_beta   90.00
_cell.angle_gamma   90.00
#
_symmetry.space_group_name_H-M   'P 1'
#
loop_
_entity.id
_entity.type
_entity.pdbx_description
1 polymer ?
#
loop_
_entity_poly.entity_id
_entity_poly.type
_entity_poly.pdbx_seq_one_letter_code
_entity_poly.pdbx_strand_id
1 'polypeptide(L)'
;MFNKALLDYPFHDDSICFIFPMLSHIHSQVRLEAHPRLKSNITMMPLKTTIAFLLSLALVIVAQGEERGQPSTSSTTKPLTDDSEVILIGSQGLIGFEEVNESLVQCGDARIAPDGKYLITTPGSGVLTAAKKESGNLYTKQSFGDCEVHVEFMMGKGSNSGVKLQSRYEIQLYDSHNIENPTAKHCGGVYPHWVYRKNGKGLNYIDEGVPPRANAAKPAGEWQSLDIVFRAPRFSADGKKVQNARFDSVKLNGVIVQQDVELSSPTGNAQDPLPEIAEAPLFLQTDHGAVAFRNARVSPLAVDTLDSGE
;
A
#
# COMPACT_ATOMS: atom_id res chain seq x y z
N MET A 1 9.92 -24.16 -48.50
CA MET A 1 9.51 -25.00 -49.64
C MET A 1 9.26 -26.41 -49.14
N PHE A 2 8.03 -26.89 -49.31
CA PHE A 2 7.57 -28.30 -49.42
C PHE A 2 7.90 -29.37 -48.35
N ASN A 3 6.83 -29.75 -47.63
CA ASN A 3 6.22 -31.09 -47.47
C ASN A 3 7.06 -32.37 -47.30
N LYS A 4 6.75 -33.12 -46.23
CA LYS A 4 6.30 -34.53 -46.24
C LYS A 4 5.89 -34.94 -44.81
N ALA A 5 4.61 -35.15 -44.51
CA ALA A 5 3.84 -36.39 -44.66
C ALA A 5 4.12 -37.46 -43.58
N LEU A 6 3.17 -37.54 -42.63
CA LEU A 6 2.49 -38.72 -42.07
C LEU A 6 3.14 -40.12 -42.23
N LEU A 7 3.27 -40.81 -41.09
CA LEU A 7 3.28 -42.26 -40.87
C LEU A 7 2.30 -42.48 -39.69
N ASP A 8 1.12 -43.10 -39.89
CA ASP A 8 0.85 -44.54 -39.70
C ASP A 8 0.90 -44.93 -38.19
N TYR A 9 -0.08 -45.52 -37.48
CA TYR A 9 -1.27 -46.35 -37.78
C TYR A 9 -2.03 -46.59 -36.41
N PRO A 10 -3.04 -47.48 -36.28
CA PRO A 10 -4.43 -47.22 -35.83
C PRO A 10 -4.72 -47.55 -34.34
N PHE A 11 -5.90 -47.17 -33.81
CA PHE A 11 -6.55 -47.97 -32.75
C PHE A 11 -8.08 -47.95 -32.88
N HIS A 12 -8.63 -49.14 -32.60
CA HIS A 12 -10.01 -49.59 -32.74
C HIS A 12 -10.96 -49.06 -31.66
N ASP A 13 -12.24 -49.28 -31.98
CA ASP A 13 -13.50 -48.94 -31.32
C ASP A 13 -13.74 -49.52 -29.91
N ASP A 14 -14.86 -49.07 -29.33
CA ASP A 14 -15.58 -49.54 -28.14
C ASP A 14 -15.16 -49.01 -26.77
N SER A 15 -15.81 -47.91 -26.34
CA SER A 15 -16.49 -47.81 -25.02
C SER A 15 -17.26 -46.49 -24.89
N ILE A 16 -18.50 -46.49 -25.38
CA ILE A 16 -19.56 -45.56 -25.00
C ILE A 16 -20.21 -46.10 -23.71
N CYS A 17 -20.09 -45.38 -22.59
CA CYS A 17 -21.12 -45.18 -21.55
C CYS A 17 -20.53 -44.46 -20.32
N PHE A 18 -21.36 -43.61 -19.69
CA PHE A 18 -21.14 -42.88 -18.43
C PHE A 18 -20.46 -41.51 -18.45
N ILE A 19 -21.06 -40.48 -19.06
CA ILE A 19 -21.06 -39.11 -18.46
C ILE A 19 -22.38 -38.37 -18.83
N PHE A 20 -23.44 -38.59 -18.06
CA PHE A 20 -24.63 -37.72 -17.96
C PHE A 20 -25.17 -37.96 -16.54
N PRO A 21 -24.76 -37.18 -15.51
CA PRO A 21 -25.35 -35.85 -15.26
C PRO A 21 -24.42 -34.90 -14.46
N MET A 22 -23.80 -33.90 -15.10
CA MET A 22 -23.17 -32.78 -14.37
C MET A 22 -23.19 -31.49 -15.19
N LEU A 23 -24.30 -31.22 -15.87
CA LEU A 23 -24.47 -30.01 -16.70
C LEU A 23 -25.81 -29.30 -16.50
N SER A 24 -26.68 -29.78 -15.61
CA SER A 24 -27.94 -29.11 -15.28
C SER A 24 -27.85 -28.11 -14.12
N HIS A 25 -26.74 -28.05 -13.37
CA HIS A 25 -26.62 -27.19 -12.19
C HIS A 25 -25.97 -25.81 -12.46
N ILE A 26 -25.28 -25.65 -13.59
CA ILE A 26 -24.60 -24.38 -13.93
C ILE A 26 -25.55 -23.41 -14.66
N HIS A 27 -26.67 -23.88 -15.19
CA HIS A 27 -27.58 -23.05 -15.99
C HIS A 27 -28.67 -22.31 -15.19
N SER A 28 -28.75 -22.47 -13.86
CA SER A 28 -29.81 -21.84 -13.05
C SER A 28 -29.36 -20.73 -12.09
N GLN A 29 -28.09 -20.30 -12.11
CA GLN A 29 -27.57 -19.29 -11.16
C GLN A 29 -27.02 -18.01 -11.83
N VAL A 30 -27.22 -17.81 -13.13
CA VAL A 30 -26.80 -16.57 -13.84
C VAL A 30 -28.00 -15.70 -14.26
N ARG A 31 -29.07 -15.70 -13.46
CA ARG A 31 -30.21 -14.80 -13.69
C ARG A 31 -30.48 -13.98 -12.44
N LEU A 32 -30.47 -12.64 -12.63
CA LEU A 32 -30.67 -11.55 -11.64
C LEU A 32 -29.34 -11.20 -10.95
N GLU A 33 -28.69 -10.04 -11.15
CA GLU A 33 -29.20 -8.67 -11.29
C GLU A 33 -28.34 -7.86 -12.30
N ALA A 34 -28.97 -7.34 -13.36
CA ALA A 34 -28.39 -6.31 -14.20
C ALA A 34 -29.38 -5.15 -14.35
N HIS A 35 -28.96 -3.96 -13.93
CA HIS A 35 -29.73 -2.71 -13.91
C HIS A 35 -30.16 -2.23 -15.31
N PRO A 36 -31.31 -1.55 -15.46
CA PRO A 36 -31.94 -1.31 -16.76
C PRO A 36 -31.44 -0.01 -17.42
N ARG A 37 -30.26 -0.02 -18.06
CA ARG A 37 -29.83 1.06 -18.98
C ARG A 37 -28.91 0.58 -20.12
N LEU A 38 -29.19 -0.56 -20.74
CA LEU A 38 -28.66 -0.86 -22.08
C LEU A 38 -29.76 -1.52 -22.92
N LYS A 39 -30.65 -0.70 -23.47
CA LYS A 39 -31.50 -1.06 -24.59
C LYS A 39 -31.21 -0.10 -25.74
N SER A 40 -30.25 -0.48 -26.58
CA SER A 40 -30.27 -0.09 -28.00
C SER A 40 -29.31 -0.95 -28.80
N ASN A 41 -29.90 -1.63 -29.79
CA ASN A 41 -29.29 -2.14 -31.02
C ASN A 41 -28.39 -3.38 -30.94
N ILE A 42 -29.02 -4.56 -30.94
CA ILE A 42 -28.45 -5.72 -31.65
C ILE A 42 -29.51 -6.20 -32.65
N THR A 43 -29.33 -5.79 -33.90
CA THR A 43 -30.07 -6.27 -35.06
C THR A 43 -29.53 -7.65 -35.45
N MET A 44 -30.44 -8.56 -35.79
CA MET A 44 -30.19 -9.98 -36.13
C MET A 44 -29.09 -10.21 -37.18
N MET A 45 -28.29 -11.26 -36.98
CA MET A 45 -27.54 -11.97 -38.04
C MET A 45 -27.69 -13.50 -37.86
N PRO A 46 -27.68 -14.29 -38.96
CA PRO A 46 -28.22 -15.65 -39.00
C PRO A 46 -27.26 -16.75 -38.48
N LEU A 47 -27.88 -17.79 -37.92
CA LEU A 47 -27.33 -18.93 -37.14
C LEU A 47 -26.33 -19.87 -37.87
N LYS A 48 -25.67 -19.46 -38.96
CA LYS A 48 -24.82 -20.36 -39.76
C LYS A 48 -23.31 -20.09 -39.72
N THR A 49 -22.84 -19.15 -38.91
CA THR A 49 -21.39 -18.83 -38.80
C THR A 49 -20.76 -19.18 -37.45
N THR A 50 -21.52 -19.72 -36.49
CA THR A 50 -21.04 -19.96 -35.11
C THR A 50 -20.43 -21.36 -34.90
N ILE A 51 -20.53 -22.27 -35.87
CA ILE A 51 -20.07 -23.68 -35.69
C ILE A 51 -18.65 -23.91 -36.24
N ALA A 52 -18.11 -23.02 -37.07
CA ALA A 52 -16.74 -23.14 -37.60
C ALA A 52 -15.65 -22.60 -36.64
N PHE A 53 -16.02 -21.92 -35.55
CA PHE A 53 -15.07 -21.32 -34.60
C PHE A 53 -14.83 -22.16 -33.33
N LEU A 54 -15.64 -23.20 -33.11
CA LEU A 54 -15.54 -24.07 -31.93
C LEU A 54 -14.78 -25.39 -32.19
N LEU A 55 -14.39 -25.67 -33.43
CA LEU A 55 -13.62 -26.87 -33.82
C LEU A 55 -12.12 -26.61 -34.02
N SER A 56 -11.65 -25.35 -33.92
CA SER A 56 -10.22 -25.00 -33.98
C SER A 56 -9.55 -24.87 -32.61
N LEU A 57 -10.32 -24.84 -31.50
CA LEU A 57 -9.76 -24.68 -30.16
C LEU A 57 -9.52 -26.02 -29.42
N ALA A 58 -10.06 -27.12 -29.94
CA ALA A 58 -9.89 -28.45 -29.33
C ALA A 58 -8.64 -29.21 -29.82
N LEU A 59 -7.89 -28.68 -30.79
CA LEU A 59 -6.70 -29.34 -31.35
C LEU A 59 -5.36 -28.83 -30.81
N VAL A 60 -5.36 -27.94 -29.82
CA VAL A 60 -4.14 -27.41 -29.17
C VAL A 60 -3.87 -28.06 -27.79
N ILE A 61 -4.79 -28.89 -27.28
CA ILE A 61 -4.67 -29.46 -25.92
C ILE A 61 -4.03 -30.86 -25.90
N VAL A 62 -3.68 -31.47 -27.04
CA VAL A 62 -3.01 -32.79 -27.07
C VAL A 62 -1.66 -32.70 -27.79
N ALA A 63 -0.73 -31.94 -27.21
CA ALA A 63 0.69 -32.13 -27.41
C ALA A 63 1.43 -31.53 -26.20
N GLN A 64 2.37 -32.30 -25.65
CA GLN A 64 3.23 -31.99 -24.48
C GLN A 64 2.71 -32.56 -23.15
N GLY A 65 2.65 -33.90 -23.08
CA GLY A 65 3.01 -34.61 -21.87
C GLY A 65 4.53 -34.70 -21.80
N GLU A 66 5.13 -33.92 -20.91
CA GLU A 66 6.47 -34.16 -20.36
C GLU A 66 6.34 -34.02 -18.84
N GLU A 67 6.61 -35.11 -18.13
CA GLU A 67 6.72 -35.09 -16.68
C GLU A 67 7.85 -34.14 -16.26
N ARG A 68 7.49 -33.00 -15.68
CA ARG A 68 8.38 -32.25 -14.79
C ARG A 68 7.82 -32.33 -13.39
N GLY A 69 8.61 -32.93 -12.51
CA GLY A 69 8.35 -33.00 -11.09
C GLY A 69 7.91 -31.64 -10.54
N GLN A 70 6.88 -31.67 -9.71
CA GLN A 70 6.44 -30.53 -8.92
C GLN A 70 7.64 -29.90 -8.22
N PRO A 71 7.91 -28.59 -8.38
CA PRO A 71 8.70 -27.89 -7.40
C PRO A 71 7.83 -27.86 -6.14
N SER A 72 8.25 -28.61 -5.13
CA SER A 72 7.81 -28.41 -3.76
C SER A 72 8.10 -26.95 -3.39
N THR A 73 7.11 -26.08 -3.54
CA THR A 73 7.10 -24.80 -2.85
C THR A 73 6.86 -25.10 -1.38
N SER A 74 7.90 -25.55 -0.69
CA SER A 74 8.03 -25.27 0.73
C SER A 74 8.11 -23.75 0.81
N SER A 75 6.96 -23.10 0.99
CA SER A 75 6.92 -21.76 1.54
C SER A 75 7.47 -21.91 2.95
N THR A 76 8.78 -21.81 3.08
CA THR A 76 9.40 -21.49 4.36
C THR A 76 8.97 -20.07 4.64
N THR A 77 7.76 -19.90 5.20
CA THR A 77 7.43 -18.74 6.01
C THR A 77 8.41 -18.80 7.16
N LYS A 78 9.57 -18.15 6.95
CA LYS A 78 10.46 -17.82 8.04
C LYS A 78 9.62 -16.96 8.98
N PRO A 79 9.44 -17.35 10.26
CA PRO A 79 8.79 -16.48 11.21
C PRO A 79 9.53 -15.14 11.20
N LEU A 80 8.79 -14.03 11.10
CA LEU A 80 9.33 -12.69 11.36
C LEU A 80 9.58 -12.61 12.88
N THR A 81 10.67 -13.23 13.32
CA THR A 81 11.21 -13.18 14.69
C THR A 81 12.63 -12.65 14.69
N ASP A 82 13.01 -11.88 13.67
CA ASP A 82 14.24 -11.10 13.74
C ASP A 82 13.82 -9.72 14.26
N ASP A 83 13.88 -9.54 15.59
CA ASP A 83 13.72 -8.25 16.28
C ASP A 83 14.81 -7.23 15.86
N SER A 84 15.55 -7.53 14.79
CA SER A 84 16.56 -6.67 14.20
C SER A 84 15.91 -5.45 13.54
N GLU A 85 16.40 -4.28 13.92
CA GLU A 85 16.08 -3.00 13.29
C GLU A 85 16.30 -3.05 11.76
N VAL A 86 15.25 -2.71 11.01
CA VAL A 86 15.25 -2.63 9.55
C VAL A 86 15.60 -1.21 9.14
N ILE A 87 16.81 -1.00 8.62
CA ILE A 87 17.25 0.30 8.10
C ILE A 87 16.56 0.54 6.75
N LEU A 88 15.84 1.66 6.63
CA LEU A 88 15.22 2.10 5.38
C LEU A 88 16.08 3.12 4.64
N ILE A 89 16.60 4.10 5.38
CA ILE A 89 17.53 5.13 4.91
C ILE A 89 18.72 5.18 5.87
N GLY A 90 19.91 4.81 5.39
CA GLY A 90 21.14 4.80 6.17
C GLY A 90 22.33 5.35 5.39
N SER A 91 23.53 5.21 5.93
CA SER A 91 24.78 5.64 5.26
C SER A 91 24.99 4.97 3.89
N GLN A 92 24.47 3.75 3.72
CA GLN A 92 24.52 2.98 2.48
C GLN A 92 23.45 3.41 1.45
N GLY A 93 22.60 4.39 1.78
CA GLY A 93 21.54 4.88 0.90
C GLY A 93 20.16 4.32 1.25
N LEU A 94 19.35 4.10 0.22
CA LEU A 94 17.90 3.84 0.28
C LEU A 94 17.63 2.36 0.06
N ILE A 95 17.89 1.56 1.09
CA ILE A 95 17.87 0.10 0.96
C ILE A 95 16.48 -0.50 1.17
N GLY A 96 15.61 0.19 1.92
CA GLY A 96 14.32 -0.34 2.37
C GLY A 96 13.10 -0.08 1.48
N PHE A 97 13.23 0.63 0.35
CA PHE A 97 12.09 1.05 -0.50
C PHE A 97 12.07 0.34 -1.84
N GLU A 98 10.87 -0.06 -2.31
CA GLU A 98 10.69 -0.91 -3.50
C GLU A 98 11.33 -0.29 -4.75
N GLU A 99 11.02 0.96 -5.06
CA GLU A 99 11.63 1.71 -6.15
C GLU A 99 11.62 3.22 -5.82
N VAL A 100 12.73 3.90 -6.08
CA VAL A 100 12.81 5.36 -6.02
C VAL A 100 12.60 5.87 -7.44
N ASN A 101 11.46 6.52 -7.69
CA ASN A 101 11.18 7.07 -9.01
C ASN A 101 12.15 8.23 -9.36
N GLU A 102 12.26 8.54 -10.65
CA GLU A 102 13.18 9.57 -11.16
C GLU A 102 12.91 10.99 -10.61
N SER A 103 11.70 11.24 -10.08
CA SER A 103 11.35 12.53 -9.48
C SER A 103 11.96 12.73 -8.09
N LEU A 104 12.43 11.66 -7.45
CA LEU A 104 13.10 11.68 -6.16
C LEU A 104 14.61 11.71 -6.31
N VAL A 105 15.27 12.53 -5.49
CA VAL A 105 16.72 12.74 -5.54
C VAL A 105 17.38 12.10 -4.33
N GLN A 106 18.24 11.11 -4.57
CA GLN A 106 19.19 10.64 -3.56
C GLN A 106 20.38 11.60 -3.48
N CYS A 107 20.72 12.02 -2.28
CA CYS A 107 21.78 13.00 -2.02
C CYS A 107 22.48 12.74 -0.68
N GLY A 108 23.58 13.44 -0.44
CA GLY A 108 24.33 13.36 0.82
C GLY A 108 23.78 14.31 1.89
N ASP A 109 23.21 15.43 1.46
CA ASP A 109 22.53 16.38 2.33
C ASP A 109 21.53 17.23 1.55
N ALA A 110 20.58 17.82 2.26
CA ALA A 110 19.61 18.76 1.72
C ALA A 110 19.50 19.98 2.65
N ARG A 111 19.35 21.16 2.05
CA ARG A 111 19.09 22.40 2.78
C ARG A 111 18.02 23.21 2.09
N ILE A 112 17.35 24.06 2.85
CA ILE A 112 16.32 24.95 2.29
C ILE A 112 16.93 26.01 1.36
N ALA A 113 16.25 26.28 0.24
CA ALA A 113 16.58 27.38 -0.65
C ALA A 113 16.26 28.74 0.00
N PRO A 114 16.90 29.86 -0.43
CA PRO A 114 16.65 31.19 0.14
C PRO A 114 15.18 31.65 0.10
N ASP A 115 14.41 31.23 -0.92
CA ASP A 115 12.99 31.52 -1.04
C ASP A 115 12.10 30.69 -0.09
N GLY A 116 12.70 29.68 0.56
CA GLY A 116 12.04 28.77 1.47
C GLY A 116 11.24 27.66 0.81
N LYS A 117 11.10 27.60 -0.52
CA LYS A 117 10.09 26.75 -1.17
C LYS A 117 10.61 25.40 -1.65
N TYR A 118 11.90 25.33 -1.96
CA TYR A 118 12.54 24.13 -2.51
C TYR A 118 13.76 23.73 -1.68
N LEU A 119 14.27 22.52 -1.92
CA LEU A 119 15.49 22.03 -1.30
C LEU A 119 16.64 22.04 -2.32
N ILE A 120 17.81 22.47 -1.85
CA ILE A 120 19.08 22.41 -2.56
C ILE A 120 19.81 21.17 -2.04
N THR A 121 20.19 20.28 -2.95
CA THR A 121 20.85 19.01 -2.63
C THR A 121 22.37 19.11 -2.80
N THR A 122 23.09 18.35 -1.98
CA THR A 122 24.53 18.11 -2.14
C THR A 122 24.75 16.67 -2.58
N PRO A 123 25.59 16.39 -3.60
CA PRO A 123 25.85 15.02 -4.06
C PRO A 123 26.29 14.09 -2.91
N GLY A 124 25.80 12.85 -2.90
CA GLY A 124 26.13 11.84 -1.89
C GLY A 124 25.01 10.84 -1.66
N SER A 125 25.03 10.16 -0.52
CA SER A 125 24.03 9.17 -0.10
C SER A 125 23.55 9.42 1.33
N GLY A 126 22.39 8.84 1.67
CA GLY A 126 21.83 8.88 3.02
C GLY A 126 20.70 9.89 3.23
N VAL A 127 20.41 10.71 2.22
CA VAL A 127 19.23 11.58 2.18
C VAL A 127 18.42 11.28 0.92
N LEU A 128 17.10 11.20 1.07
CA LEU A 128 16.15 11.15 -0.02
C LEU A 128 15.32 12.42 -0.04
N THR A 129 15.20 13.06 -1.19
CA THR A 129 14.56 14.37 -1.29
C THR A 129 13.56 14.42 -2.44
N ALA A 130 12.34 14.83 -2.13
CA ALA A 130 11.41 15.40 -3.08
C ALA A 130 11.74 16.89 -3.25
N ALA A 131 12.63 17.20 -4.18
CA ALA A 131 13.14 18.57 -4.34
C ALA A 131 12.08 19.55 -4.86
N LYS A 132 11.02 19.01 -5.49
CA LYS A 132 9.89 19.76 -6.06
C LYS A 132 8.58 18.97 -5.89
N LYS A 133 7.46 19.68 -6.03
CA LYS A 133 6.10 19.12 -6.02
C LYS A 133 5.96 18.01 -7.09
N GLU A 134 5.15 16.99 -6.80
CA GLU A 134 4.89 15.82 -7.67
C GLU A 134 6.01 14.76 -7.73
N SER A 135 6.70 14.52 -6.61
CA SER A 135 7.56 13.35 -6.47
C SER A 135 6.72 12.14 -6.03
N GLY A 136 6.75 11.04 -6.77
CA GLY A 136 5.90 9.88 -6.47
C GLY A 136 6.20 9.29 -5.08
N ASN A 137 5.17 8.87 -4.37
CA ASN A 137 5.26 8.40 -2.98
C ASN A 137 6.07 7.10 -2.82
N LEU A 138 6.55 6.86 -1.61
CA LEU A 138 7.45 5.75 -1.30
C LEU A 138 6.77 4.69 -0.45
N TYR A 139 7.06 3.43 -0.77
CA TYR A 139 6.62 2.25 -0.03
C TYR A 139 7.83 1.40 0.34
N THR A 140 7.85 0.90 1.56
CA THR A 140 8.87 -0.05 1.98
C THR A 140 8.69 -1.39 1.29
N LYS A 141 9.79 -2.09 1.00
CA LYS A 141 9.79 -3.47 0.48
C LYS A 141 9.17 -4.47 1.45
N GLN A 142 9.34 -4.20 2.74
CA GLN A 142 8.81 -5.03 3.81
C GLN A 142 7.48 -4.48 4.28
N SER A 143 6.59 -5.39 4.67
CA SER A 143 5.38 -5.11 5.41
C SER A 143 5.66 -5.16 6.91
N PHE A 144 4.98 -4.31 7.68
CA PHE A 144 5.14 -4.22 9.12
C PHE A 144 3.79 -4.32 9.83
N GLY A 145 3.78 -5.05 10.95
CA GLY A 145 2.69 -5.10 11.92
C GLY A 145 2.91 -4.09 13.05
N ASP A 146 2.94 -4.57 14.29
CA ASP A 146 3.40 -3.76 15.42
C ASP A 146 4.87 -3.38 15.22
N CYS A 147 5.18 -2.11 15.44
CA CYS A 147 6.53 -1.63 15.22
C CYS A 147 6.82 -0.31 15.95
N GLU A 148 8.11 -0.07 16.15
CA GLU A 148 8.67 1.24 16.38
C GLU A 148 9.23 1.78 15.07
N VAL A 149 8.97 3.05 14.77
CA VAL A 149 9.49 3.73 13.59
C VAL A 149 10.24 4.96 14.04
N HIS A 150 11.44 5.16 13.51
CA HIS A 150 12.15 6.42 13.59
C HIS A 150 12.40 6.95 12.18
N VAL A 151 12.19 8.25 11.99
CA VAL A 151 12.53 8.96 10.75
C VAL A 151 12.94 10.39 11.06
N GLU A 152 14.02 10.85 10.43
CA GLU A 152 14.36 12.27 10.39
C GLU A 152 13.88 12.90 9.09
N PHE A 153 13.32 14.10 9.19
CA PHE A 153 12.79 14.81 8.03
C PHE A 153 13.10 16.31 8.06
N MET A 154 13.17 16.94 6.90
CA MET A 154 13.24 18.38 6.70
C MET A 154 12.23 18.76 5.63
N MET A 155 11.63 19.94 5.72
CA MET A 155 10.71 20.42 4.69
C MET A 155 10.84 21.90 4.40
N GLY A 156 10.40 22.30 3.21
CA GLY A 156 10.27 23.69 2.81
C GLY A 156 9.03 24.37 3.43
N LYS A 157 8.99 25.69 3.35
CA LYS A 157 7.89 26.53 3.85
C LYS A 157 6.56 26.13 3.21
N GLY A 158 5.53 25.97 4.02
CA GLY A 158 4.19 25.56 3.61
C GLY A 158 4.09 24.19 2.94
N SER A 159 5.14 23.36 3.04
CA SER A 159 5.12 22.00 2.48
C SER A 159 4.31 21.05 3.34
N ASN A 160 3.80 19.99 2.71
CA ASN A 160 2.98 18.95 3.32
C ASN A 160 3.53 17.57 2.90
N SER A 161 3.50 16.65 3.84
CA SER A 161 3.91 15.26 3.72
C SER A 161 3.23 14.45 4.83
N GLY A 162 3.55 13.17 4.96
CA GLY A 162 2.97 12.29 5.95
C GLY A 162 3.74 10.98 6.02
N VAL A 163 3.77 10.40 7.23
CA VAL A 163 4.24 9.04 7.47
C VAL A 163 3.02 8.18 7.72
N LYS A 164 2.77 7.19 6.86
CA LYS A 164 1.62 6.29 7.00
C LYS A 164 2.06 4.89 7.40
N LEU A 165 1.61 4.47 8.58
CA LEU A 165 1.80 3.13 9.08
C LEU A 165 0.84 2.22 8.32
N GLN A 166 1.36 1.10 7.82
CA GLN A 166 0.64 0.19 6.95
C GLN A 166 -0.04 0.88 5.75
N SER A 167 0.55 1.95 5.21
CA SER A 167 -0.04 2.78 4.15
C SER A 167 -1.44 3.37 4.47
N ARG A 168 -1.88 3.33 5.74
CA ARG A 168 -3.26 3.60 6.16
C ARG A 168 -3.38 4.68 7.22
N TYR A 169 -2.51 4.66 8.22
CA TYR A 169 -2.65 5.48 9.42
C TYR A 169 -1.58 6.58 9.43
N GLU A 170 -2.01 7.81 9.18
CA GLU A 170 -1.13 8.94 8.90
C GLU A 170 -0.81 9.76 10.14
N ILE A 171 0.48 9.89 10.41
CA ILE A 171 1.02 11.02 11.17
C ILE A 171 1.41 12.10 10.18
N GLN A 172 0.75 13.24 10.34
CA GLN A 172 0.87 14.38 9.45
C GLN A 172 2.22 15.09 9.59
N LEU A 173 2.82 15.46 8.47
CA LEU A 173 4.02 16.29 8.40
C LEU A 173 3.68 17.61 7.68
N TYR A 174 3.80 18.74 8.38
CA TYR A 174 3.45 20.04 7.81
C TYR A 174 4.36 21.13 8.37
N ASP A 175 4.63 22.17 7.59
CA ASP A 175 5.30 23.37 8.09
C ASP A 175 4.37 24.14 9.03
N SER A 176 4.44 23.80 10.32
CA SER A 176 3.54 24.32 11.36
C SER A 176 4.27 24.95 12.54
N HIS A 177 5.51 25.39 12.36
CA HIS A 177 6.26 26.09 13.41
C HIS A 177 5.51 27.36 13.87
N ASN A 178 5.47 27.60 15.19
CA ASN A 178 4.80 28.75 15.82
C ASN A 178 3.28 28.88 15.58
N ILE A 179 2.61 27.80 15.18
CA ILE A 179 1.13 27.76 15.21
C ILE A 179 0.68 27.56 16.65
N GLU A 180 -0.09 28.52 17.17
CA GLU A 180 -0.58 28.55 18.56
C GLU A 180 -1.59 27.43 18.85
N ASN A 181 -2.51 27.18 17.90
CA ASN A 181 -3.58 26.19 18.04
C ASN A 181 -3.48 25.13 16.91
N PRO A 182 -2.60 24.13 17.04
CA PRO A 182 -2.41 23.13 16.01
C PRO A 182 -3.62 22.20 15.91
N THR A 183 -4.20 22.11 14.72
CA THR A 183 -5.14 21.04 14.34
C THR A 183 -4.42 19.75 13.90
N ALA A 184 -5.16 18.67 13.68
CA ALA A 184 -4.66 17.38 13.17
C ALA A 184 -4.00 17.45 11.78
N LYS A 185 -4.18 18.56 11.05
CA LYS A 185 -3.55 18.81 9.73
C LYS A 185 -2.16 19.43 9.86
N HIS A 186 -1.69 19.69 11.07
CA HIS A 186 -0.34 20.19 11.36
C HIS A 186 0.59 19.06 11.82
N CYS A 187 1.89 19.36 11.93
CA CYS A 187 2.92 18.37 12.19
C CYS A 187 2.67 17.59 13.49
N GLY A 188 2.70 16.26 13.42
CA GLY A 188 2.44 15.36 14.55
C GLY A 188 0.96 15.07 14.81
N GLY A 189 0.03 15.63 14.02
CA GLY A 189 -1.39 15.29 14.09
C GLY A 189 -1.70 13.92 13.48
N VAL A 190 -2.72 13.23 14.01
CA VAL A 190 -3.32 12.07 13.36
C VAL A 190 -4.32 12.57 12.32
N TYR A 191 -4.02 12.37 11.04
CA TYR A 191 -4.72 13.05 9.96
C TYR A 191 -6.23 12.74 9.90
N PRO A 192 -7.10 13.73 9.67
CA PRO A 192 -8.55 13.55 9.65
C PRO A 192 -9.03 12.72 8.46
N HIS A 193 -10.22 12.15 8.61
CA HIS A 193 -10.93 11.54 7.50
C HIS A 193 -11.59 12.59 6.60
N TRP A 194 -11.64 12.33 5.31
CA TRP A 194 -12.28 13.17 4.31
C TRP A 194 -12.98 12.35 3.23
N VAL A 195 -13.94 12.99 2.58
CA VAL A 195 -14.59 12.50 1.35
C VAL A 195 -14.48 13.58 0.27
N TYR A 196 -14.61 13.20 -1.00
CA TYR A 196 -14.66 14.20 -2.07
C TYR A 196 -15.93 15.04 -1.93
N ARG A 197 -15.81 16.35 -2.18
CA ARG A 197 -16.99 17.21 -2.29
C ARG A 197 -17.88 16.73 -3.44
N LYS A 198 -19.20 16.96 -3.32
CA LYS A 198 -20.20 16.54 -4.33
C LYS A 198 -19.90 17.05 -5.76
N ASN A 199 -19.19 18.16 -5.89
CA ASN A 199 -18.78 18.73 -7.17
C ASN A 199 -17.47 18.15 -7.73
N GLY A 200 -16.89 17.12 -7.09
CA GLY A 200 -15.61 16.51 -7.44
C GLY A 200 -14.38 17.40 -7.19
N LYS A 201 -14.55 18.59 -6.60
CA LYS A 201 -13.47 19.57 -6.41
C LYS A 201 -13.19 19.80 -4.94
N GLY A 202 -12.04 19.31 -4.48
CA GLY A 202 -11.56 19.48 -3.12
C GLY A 202 -12.16 18.49 -2.13
N LEU A 203 -11.69 18.60 -0.89
CA LEU A 203 -11.99 17.66 0.18
C LEU A 203 -13.07 18.22 1.11
N ASN A 204 -13.91 17.35 1.64
CA ASN A 204 -14.79 17.61 2.78
C ASN A 204 -14.34 16.72 3.93
N TYR A 205 -13.70 17.31 4.94
CA TYR A 205 -13.34 16.59 6.16
C TYR A 205 -14.62 16.22 6.92
N ILE A 206 -14.69 14.99 7.40
CA ILE A 206 -15.86 14.44 8.10
C ILE A 206 -15.61 14.27 9.61
N ASP A 207 -14.38 14.51 10.03
CA ASP A 207 -13.96 14.68 11.42
C ASP A 207 -12.77 15.65 11.50
N GLU A 208 -12.32 15.91 12.72
CA GLU A 208 -11.20 16.82 13.02
C GLU A 208 -9.86 16.10 13.19
N GLY A 209 -9.81 14.77 13.06
CA GLY A 209 -8.64 13.95 13.41
C GLY A 209 -8.24 14.12 14.88
N VAL A 210 -6.96 13.90 15.19
CA VAL A 210 -6.41 14.16 16.54
C VAL A 210 -5.28 15.18 16.46
N PRO A 211 -5.45 16.40 17.03
CA PRO A 211 -4.40 17.41 17.03
C PRO A 211 -3.19 16.96 17.86
N PRO A 212 -1.97 17.42 17.54
CA PRO A 212 -0.83 17.15 18.40
C PRO A 212 -1.02 17.82 19.77
N ARG A 213 -0.67 17.11 20.84
CA ARG A 213 -0.78 17.59 22.23
C ARG A 213 0.06 18.84 22.51
N ALA A 214 1.14 19.02 21.76
CA ALA A 214 2.01 20.17 21.79
C ALA A 214 2.56 20.45 20.39
N ASN A 215 2.75 21.71 20.04
CA ASN A 215 3.48 22.07 18.84
C ASN A 215 4.99 21.96 19.09
N ALA A 216 5.59 20.87 18.63
CA ALA A 216 7.02 20.63 18.75
C ALA A 216 7.76 20.77 17.40
N ALA A 217 7.11 21.34 16.37
CA ALA A 217 7.74 21.55 15.07
C ALA A 217 8.81 22.66 15.16
N LYS A 218 9.94 22.46 14.50
CA LYS A 218 10.99 23.45 14.26
C LYS A 218 10.71 24.26 12.99
N PRO A 219 11.38 25.42 12.80
CA PRO A 219 11.30 26.18 11.56
C PRO A 219 11.53 25.34 10.29
N ALA A 220 10.86 25.69 9.20
CA ALA A 220 11.15 25.12 7.88
C ALA A 220 12.66 25.19 7.54
N GLY A 221 13.18 24.09 7.01
CA GLY A 221 14.61 23.94 6.72
C GLY A 221 15.46 23.42 7.87
N GLU A 222 14.89 23.16 9.04
CA GLU A 222 15.56 22.42 10.11
C GLU A 222 15.20 20.93 10.07
N TRP A 223 16.15 20.09 10.45
CA TRP A 223 15.93 18.65 10.63
C TRP A 223 15.10 18.37 11.89
N GLN A 224 14.05 17.59 11.70
CA GLN A 224 13.08 17.14 12.69
C GLN A 224 13.26 15.65 12.92
N SER A 225 13.05 15.15 14.14
CA SER A 225 12.99 13.71 14.41
C SER A 225 11.55 13.30 14.76
N LEU A 226 11.11 12.17 14.21
CA LEU A 226 9.82 11.56 14.51
C LEU A 226 10.03 10.12 14.98
N ASP A 227 9.52 9.82 16.16
CA ASP A 227 9.52 8.48 16.74
C ASP A 227 8.08 8.03 16.95
N ILE A 228 7.70 6.84 16.47
CA ILE A 228 6.33 6.32 16.53
C ILE A 228 6.37 4.91 17.13
N VAL A 229 5.49 4.64 18.09
CA VAL A 229 5.16 3.29 18.56
C VAL A 229 3.75 2.96 18.07
N PHE A 230 3.65 2.01 17.15
CA PHE A 230 2.41 1.65 16.46
C PHE A 230 2.01 0.21 16.74
N ARG A 231 0.70 0.02 16.99
CA ARG A 231 0.05 -1.27 17.11
C ARG A 231 -0.90 -1.48 15.94
N ALA A 232 -0.68 -2.53 15.18
CA ALA A 232 -1.48 -2.91 14.03
C ALA A 232 -2.90 -3.37 14.44
N PRO A 233 -3.90 -3.28 13.56
CA PRO A 233 -5.20 -3.86 13.84
C PRO A 233 -5.08 -5.40 13.97
N ARG A 234 -5.93 -6.00 14.82
CA ARG A 234 -5.99 -7.45 15.01
C ARG A 234 -7.20 -8.04 14.33
N PHE A 235 -7.05 -9.25 13.82
CA PHE A 235 -8.10 -9.99 13.14
C PHE A 235 -8.24 -11.37 13.79
N SER A 236 -9.48 -11.82 13.87
CA SER A 236 -9.83 -13.18 14.23
C SER A 236 -9.43 -14.16 13.11
N ALA A 237 -9.41 -15.45 13.41
CA ALA A 237 -9.12 -16.50 12.42
C ALA A 237 -10.09 -16.50 11.22
N ASP A 238 -11.31 -15.99 11.41
CA ASP A 238 -12.31 -15.81 10.33
C ASP A 238 -12.10 -14.55 9.49
N GLY A 239 -11.04 -13.76 9.77
CA GLY A 239 -10.71 -12.52 9.08
C GLY A 239 -11.49 -11.29 9.57
N LYS A 240 -12.31 -11.41 10.62
CA LYS A 240 -13.01 -10.27 11.21
C LYS A 240 -12.07 -9.43 12.07
N LYS A 241 -12.09 -8.10 11.92
CA LYS A 241 -11.36 -7.20 12.83
C LYS A 241 -11.87 -7.36 14.27
N VAL A 242 -10.96 -7.58 15.21
CA VAL A 242 -11.25 -7.73 16.64
C VAL A 242 -10.60 -6.64 17.49
N GLN A 243 -9.57 -5.95 16.98
CA GLN A 243 -8.94 -4.82 17.65
C GLN A 243 -8.54 -3.75 16.62
N ASN A 244 -8.76 -2.49 16.97
CA ASN A 244 -8.33 -1.36 16.16
C ASN A 244 -6.81 -1.16 16.19
N ALA A 245 -6.28 -0.48 15.18
CA ALA A 245 -4.92 0.02 15.22
C ALA A 245 -4.78 1.12 16.27
N ARG A 246 -3.57 1.37 16.75
CA ARG A 246 -3.31 2.38 17.76
C ARG A 246 -1.92 2.99 17.64
N PHE A 247 -1.84 4.30 17.84
CA PHE A 247 -0.57 4.95 18.16
C PHE A 247 -0.39 4.93 19.68
N ASP A 248 0.42 4.00 20.18
CA ASP A 248 0.75 3.95 21.62
C ASP A 248 1.47 5.25 22.01
N SER A 249 2.43 5.70 21.19
CA SER A 249 3.02 7.03 21.34
C SER A 249 3.59 7.57 20.02
N VAL A 250 3.60 8.90 19.90
CA VAL A 250 4.33 9.62 18.84
C VAL A 250 5.11 10.74 19.49
N LYS A 251 6.42 10.81 19.22
CA LYS A 251 7.28 11.92 19.64
C LYS A 251 7.78 12.68 18.43
N LEU A 252 7.67 14.00 18.48
CA LEU A 252 8.27 14.92 17.53
C LEU A 252 9.35 15.71 18.27
N ASN A 253 10.59 15.63 17.79
CA ASN A 253 11.76 16.24 18.43
C ASN A 253 11.88 15.91 19.93
N GLY A 254 11.58 14.66 20.30
CA GLY A 254 11.61 14.18 21.68
C GLY A 254 10.41 14.56 22.54
N VAL A 255 9.47 15.38 22.04
CA VAL A 255 8.25 15.77 22.75
C VAL A 255 7.10 14.85 22.35
N ILE A 256 6.39 14.28 23.32
CA ILE A 256 5.19 13.45 23.06
C ILE A 256 4.08 14.33 22.47
N VAL A 257 3.72 14.08 21.21
CA VAL A 257 2.66 14.78 20.48
C VAL A 257 1.40 13.95 20.32
N GLN A 258 1.49 12.62 20.39
CA GLN A 258 0.34 11.71 20.50
C GLN A 258 0.63 10.64 21.55
N GLN A 259 -0.40 10.19 22.26
CA GLN A 259 -0.30 9.13 23.25
C GLN A 259 -1.63 8.37 23.28
N ASP A 260 -1.57 7.05 23.18
CA ASP A 260 -2.73 6.15 23.31
C ASP A 260 -3.91 6.52 22.40
N VAL A 261 -3.62 6.76 21.11
CA VAL A 261 -4.63 7.17 20.12
C VAL A 261 -5.11 5.96 19.33
N GLU A 262 -6.32 5.48 19.65
CA GLU A 262 -7.00 4.42 18.91
C GLU A 262 -7.50 4.91 17.54
N LEU A 263 -7.39 4.05 16.53
CA LEU A 263 -7.72 4.34 15.14
C LEU A 263 -8.79 3.37 14.66
N SER A 264 -10.04 3.82 14.63
CA SER A 264 -11.18 2.97 14.23
C SER A 264 -11.15 2.54 12.76
N SER A 265 -10.41 3.27 11.93
CA SER A 265 -10.32 3.09 10.48
C SER A 265 -9.07 3.78 9.90
N PRO A 266 -8.68 3.47 8.65
CA PRO A 266 -7.62 4.18 7.93
C PRO A 266 -7.90 5.68 7.80
N THR A 267 -6.91 6.50 8.13
CA THR A 267 -6.98 7.97 7.98
C THR A 267 -7.06 8.41 6.51
N GLY A 268 -7.55 9.62 6.26
CA GLY A 268 -7.63 10.18 4.91
C GLY A 268 -8.93 9.83 4.19
N ASN A 269 -8.86 9.22 3.00
CA ASN A 269 -10.06 9.01 2.16
C ASN A 269 -11.02 7.98 2.80
N ALA A 270 -12.09 8.45 3.41
CA ALA A 270 -13.14 7.61 4.00
C ALA A 270 -14.20 7.13 2.98
N GLN A 271 -14.19 7.68 1.76
CA GLN A 271 -15.12 7.23 0.72
C GLN A 271 -14.68 5.90 0.09
N ASP A 272 -13.37 5.67 0.02
CA ASP A 272 -12.76 4.46 -0.51
C ASP A 272 -11.51 4.12 0.32
N PRO A 273 -11.69 3.67 1.58
CA PRO A 273 -10.57 3.37 2.46
C PRO A 273 -9.90 2.06 2.03
N LEU A 274 -8.57 2.01 2.14
CA LEU A 274 -7.84 0.75 1.97
C LEU A 274 -8.31 -0.28 3.00
N PRO A 275 -8.61 -1.53 2.62
CA PRO A 275 -9.03 -2.56 3.58
C PRO A 275 -7.99 -2.72 4.69
N GLU A 276 -8.36 -2.71 5.97
CA GLU A 276 -7.40 -2.93 7.05
C GLU A 276 -6.84 -4.35 7.01
N ILE A 277 -5.53 -4.51 7.23
CA ILE A 277 -4.82 -5.80 7.22
C ILE A 277 -3.78 -5.85 8.35
N ALA A 278 -3.34 -7.05 8.72
CA ALA A 278 -2.45 -7.25 9.86
C ALA A 278 -1.04 -6.66 9.65
N GLU A 279 -0.53 -6.69 8.41
CA GLU A 279 0.78 -6.14 8.05
C GLU A 279 0.73 -5.47 6.67
N ALA A 280 1.34 -4.30 6.52
CA ALA A 280 1.50 -3.64 5.23
C ALA A 280 2.73 -2.71 5.21
N PRO A 281 3.16 -2.22 4.04
CA PRO A 281 4.30 -1.30 3.94
C PRO A 281 4.15 -0.03 4.77
N LEU A 282 5.27 0.50 5.25
CA LEU A 282 5.36 1.90 5.66
C LEU A 282 5.37 2.77 4.40
N PHE A 283 4.67 3.90 4.46
CA PHE A 283 4.56 4.84 3.36
C PHE A 283 5.04 6.24 3.75
N LEU A 284 5.79 6.89 2.85
CA LEU A 284 6.19 8.30 2.98
C LEU A 284 5.60 9.11 1.83
N GLN A 285 4.87 10.18 2.16
CA GLN A 285 4.30 11.10 1.17
C GLN A 285 5.35 12.10 0.66
N THR A 286 5.48 12.24 -0.65
CA THR A 286 6.50 13.11 -1.27
C THR A 286 5.96 14.00 -2.39
N ASP A 287 4.66 13.93 -2.66
CA ASP A 287 4.00 14.61 -3.78
C ASP A 287 3.45 16.01 -3.42
N HIS A 288 3.40 16.39 -2.14
CA HIS A 288 2.74 17.62 -1.65
C HIS A 288 3.69 18.74 -1.16
N GLY A 289 4.94 18.76 -1.63
CA GLY A 289 5.86 19.86 -1.36
C GLY A 289 7.31 19.42 -1.31
N ALA A 290 8.16 20.34 -0.88
CA ALA A 290 9.58 20.09 -0.69
C ALA A 290 9.79 19.36 0.64
N VAL A 291 10.26 18.11 0.59
CA VAL A 291 10.55 17.29 1.78
C VAL A 291 11.80 16.44 1.56
N ALA A 292 12.60 16.27 2.60
CA ALA A 292 13.73 15.37 2.64
C ALA A 292 13.62 14.43 3.85
N PHE A 293 14.07 13.20 3.69
CA PHE A 293 14.10 12.16 4.70
C PHE A 293 15.50 11.58 4.84
N ARG A 294 15.90 11.26 6.07
CA ARG A 294 17.14 10.54 6.39
C ARG A 294 16.96 9.71 7.64
N ASN A 295 17.95 8.86 7.93
CA ASN A 295 18.00 8.06 9.16
C ASN A 295 16.64 7.42 9.47
N ALA A 296 16.08 6.69 8.50
CA ALA A 296 14.77 6.08 8.65
C ALA A 296 14.94 4.59 8.93
N ARG A 297 14.26 4.07 9.96
CA ARG A 297 14.36 2.68 10.40
C ARG A 297 13.08 2.23 11.09
N VAL A 298 12.84 0.92 11.05
CA VAL A 298 11.67 0.27 11.62
C VAL A 298 12.12 -0.93 12.43
N SER A 299 11.70 -1.02 13.68
CA SER A 299 11.94 -2.18 14.55
C SER A 299 10.61 -2.87 14.78
N PRO A 300 10.38 -4.09 14.26
CA PRO A 300 9.19 -4.87 14.60
C PRO A 300 9.09 -5.06 16.11
N LEU A 301 7.89 -4.95 16.65
CA LEU A 301 7.62 -5.28 18.05
C LEU A 301 7.09 -6.71 18.13
N ALA A 302 7.49 -7.43 19.18
CA ALA A 302 6.92 -8.73 19.48
C ALA A 302 5.39 -8.61 19.55
N VAL A 303 4.70 -9.47 18.79
CA VAL A 303 3.24 -9.53 18.83
C VAL A 303 2.84 -9.98 20.22
N ASP A 304 2.09 -9.15 20.95
CA ASP A 304 1.44 -9.58 22.17
C ASP A 304 0.51 -10.75 21.79
N THR A 305 0.95 -11.98 22.05
CA THR A 305 0.11 -13.16 21.93
C THR A 305 -0.98 -12.99 22.98
N LEU A 306 -2.17 -12.57 22.54
CA LEU A 306 -3.36 -12.62 23.36
C LEU A 306 -3.50 -14.09 23.77
N ASP A 307 -3.21 -14.36 25.04
CA ASP A 307 -3.40 -15.65 25.67
C ASP A 307 -4.86 -16.03 25.40
N SER A 308 -5.08 -17.01 24.53
CA SER A 308 -6.40 -17.55 24.26
C SER A 308 -6.80 -18.30 25.52
N GLY A 309 -7.39 -17.57 26.47
CA GLY A 309 -7.88 -18.15 27.72
C GLY A 309 -8.76 -19.36 27.41
N GLU A 310 -8.27 -20.53 27.82
CA GLU A 310 -9.05 -21.77 27.95
C GLU A 310 -10.09 -21.64 29.06
#